data_AF-A0A9E3BTR7-F1
#
_entry.id   AF-A0A9E3BTR7-F1
#
_cell.length_a   1.000
_cell.length_b   1.000
_cell.length_c   1.000
_cell.angle_alpha   90.00
_cell.angle_beta   90.00
_cell.angle_gamma   90.00
#
_symmetry.space_group_name_H-M   'P 1'
#
loop_
_entity.id
_entity.type
_entity.pdbx_description
1 polymer ?
#
loop_
_entity_poly.entity_id
_entity_poly.type
_entity_poly.pdbx_seq_one_letter_code
_entity_poly.pdbx_strand_id
1 'polypeptide(L)'
;MAGQSPEQKGIVSRVMHEFKQGELTRGRGGKVRNPRQAIAIALSEAGASNQQSPAENRRRLRQTKSKEARGVAEKARQGGPTRAELYRQAQQAGIRGRARMSKAELQRALAGR
;
A
#
# COMPACT_ATOMS: atom_id res chain seq x y z
N MET A 1 -28.06 13.25 -0.98
CA MET A 1 -26.61 13.15 -0.72
C MET A 1 -26.02 12.14 -1.69
N ALA A 2 -24.98 12.49 -2.44
CA ALA A 2 -24.26 11.48 -3.23
C ALA A 2 -23.66 10.45 -2.27
N GLY A 3 -23.92 9.17 -2.51
CA GLY A 3 -23.34 8.09 -1.73
C GLY A 3 -21.81 8.08 -1.85
N GLN A 4 -21.13 7.45 -0.89
CA GLN A 4 -19.67 7.29 -0.93
C GLN A 4 -19.20 6.60 -2.22
N SER A 5 -18.12 7.10 -2.81
CA SER A 5 -17.51 6.46 -3.99
C SER A 5 -16.93 5.09 -3.65
N PRO A 6 -16.73 4.18 -4.63
CA PRO A 6 -16.10 2.88 -4.41
C PRO A 6 -14.74 2.99 -3.70
N GLU A 7 -13.99 4.05 -3.99
CA GLU A 7 -12.67 4.30 -3.42
C GLU A 7 -12.77 4.70 -1.95
N GLN A 8 -13.76 5.54 -1.60
CA GLN A 8 -14.04 5.91 -0.22
C GLN A 8 -14.45 4.68 0.58
N LYS A 9 -15.30 3.81 0.01
CA LYS A 9 -15.68 2.53 0.62
C LYS A 9 -14.47 1.62 0.83
N GLY A 10 -13.53 1.59 -0.12
CA GLY A 10 -12.28 0.83 -0.01
C GLY A 10 -11.43 1.26 1.17
N ILE A 11 -11.24 2.57 1.36
CA ILE A 11 -10.49 3.12 2.50
C ILE A 11 -11.20 2.80 3.82
N VAL A 12 -12.52 2.98 3.88
CA VAL A 12 -13.29 2.63 5.08
C VAL A 12 -13.14 1.14 5.42
N SER A 13 -13.29 0.26 4.43
CA SER A 13 -13.11 -1.18 4.60
C SER A 13 -11.72 -1.53 5.11
N ARG A 14 -10.66 -0.92 4.54
CA ARG A 14 -9.28 -1.11 4.97
C ARG A 14 -9.06 -0.72 6.43
N VAL A 15 -9.46 0.49 6.81
CA VAL A 15 -9.30 0.99 8.20
C VAL A 15 -10.09 0.13 9.18
N MET A 16 -11.29 -0.31 8.80
CA MET A 16 -12.09 -1.23 9.62
C MET A 16 -11.44 -2.61 9.74
N HIS A 17 -10.78 -3.09 8.68
CA HIS A 17 -10.02 -4.33 8.73
C HIS A 17 -8.84 -4.20 9.69
N GLU A 18 -8.05 -3.14 9.60
CA GLU A 18 -6.94 -2.86 10.53
C GLU A 18 -7.43 -2.77 11.98
N PHE A 19 -8.59 -2.15 12.22
CA PHE A 19 -9.20 -2.13 13.56
C PHE A 19 -9.58 -3.53 14.02
N LYS A 20 -10.19 -4.35 13.15
CA LYS A 20 -10.56 -5.74 13.46
C LYS A 20 -9.34 -6.59 13.81
N GLN A 21 -8.20 -6.36 13.16
CA GLN A 21 -6.93 -7.03 13.48
C GLN A 21 -6.22 -6.43 14.72
N GLY A 22 -6.73 -5.34 15.28
CA GLY A 22 -6.08 -4.62 16.36
C GLY A 22 -4.78 -3.95 15.95
N GLU A 23 -4.65 -3.57 14.69
CA GLU A 23 -3.49 -2.90 14.09
C GLU A 23 -3.70 -1.39 13.95
N LEU A 24 -4.96 -0.93 13.95
CA LEU A 24 -5.25 0.50 13.85
C LEU A 24 -4.68 1.26 15.06
N THR A 25 -3.86 2.27 14.81
CA THR A 25 -3.18 3.06 15.85
C THR A 25 -3.71 4.48 15.96
N ARG A 26 -3.51 5.08 17.13
CA ARG A 26 -3.80 6.49 17.41
C ARG A 26 -2.58 7.36 17.10
N GLY A 27 -2.79 8.62 16.74
CA GLY A 27 -1.71 9.55 16.41
C GLY A 27 -0.68 9.80 17.52
N ARG A 28 -1.04 9.59 18.80
CA ARG A 28 -0.12 9.69 19.96
C ARG A 28 0.48 8.33 20.35
N GLY A 29 0.33 7.30 19.51
CA GLY A 29 0.72 5.93 19.82
C GLY A 29 -0.38 5.12 20.50
N GLY A 30 -0.22 3.80 20.42
CA GLY A 30 -1.15 2.82 20.99
C GLY A 30 -2.36 2.50 20.08
N LYS A 31 -2.89 1.29 20.26
CA LYS A 31 -3.99 0.74 19.46
C LYS A 31 -5.32 1.46 19.72
N VAL A 32 -6.13 1.61 18.68
CA VAL A 32 -7.53 2.03 18.79
C VAL A 32 -8.33 0.86 19.34
N ARG A 33 -9.06 1.09 20.44
CA ARG A 33 -9.91 0.07 21.08
C ARG A 33 -11.40 0.32 20.91
N ASN A 34 -11.80 1.56 20.61
CA ASN A 34 -13.20 1.94 20.50
C ASN A 34 -13.66 1.88 19.02
N PRO A 35 -14.69 1.08 18.68
CA PRO A 35 -15.24 1.03 17.32
C PRO A 35 -15.69 2.39 16.79
N ARG A 36 -16.28 3.25 17.63
CA ARG A 36 -16.71 4.60 17.22
C ARG A 36 -15.53 5.47 16.78
N GLN A 37 -14.41 5.33 17.47
CA GLN A 37 -13.18 6.03 17.10
C GLN A 37 -12.61 5.51 15.79
N ALA A 38 -12.62 4.19 15.57
CA ALA A 38 -12.23 3.61 14.29
C ALA A 38 -13.10 4.15 13.14
N ILE A 39 -14.42 4.25 13.35
CA ILE A 39 -15.36 4.77 12.32
C ILE A 39 -15.03 6.23 12.01
N ALA A 40 -14.76 7.05 13.03
CA ALA A 40 -14.37 8.44 12.82
C ALA A 40 -13.06 8.56 12.02
N ILE A 41 -12.06 7.72 12.31
CA ILE A 41 -10.80 7.67 11.56
C ILE A 41 -11.06 7.25 10.11
N ALA A 42 -11.82 6.18 9.90
CA ALA A 42 -12.16 5.67 8.57
C ALA A 42 -12.86 6.72 7.69
N LEU A 43 -13.88 7.41 8.25
CA LEU A 43 -14.59 8.48 7.56
C LEU A 43 -13.70 9.68 7.26
N SER A 44 -12.79 10.03 8.16
CA SER A 44 -11.85 11.13 7.94
C SER A 44 -10.79 10.79 6.89
N GLU A 45 -10.23 9.58 6.90
CA GLU A 45 -9.27 9.11 5.89
C GLU A 45 -9.89 8.98 4.50
N ALA A 46 -11.14 8.55 4.43
CA ALA A 46 -11.91 8.47 3.19
C ALA A 46 -12.40 9.84 2.68
N GLY A 47 -12.21 10.93 3.44
CA GLY A 47 -12.75 12.24 3.10
C GLY A 47 -14.28 12.25 3.02
N ALA A 48 -14.94 11.48 3.88
CA ALA A 48 -16.39 11.33 3.96
C ALA A 48 -16.95 11.83 5.31
N SER A 49 -16.14 12.55 6.10
CA SER A 49 -16.55 13.11 7.37
C SER A 49 -17.55 14.25 7.17
N ASN A 50 -18.61 14.27 7.97
CA ASN A 50 -19.55 15.40 8.02
C ASN A 50 -19.06 16.54 8.94
N GLN A 51 -17.97 16.35 9.68
CA GLN A 51 -17.38 17.36 10.57
C GLN A 51 -16.33 18.23 9.86
N GLN A 52 -15.97 17.88 8.62
CA GLN A 52 -14.89 18.53 7.86
C GLN A 52 -15.44 19.22 6.62
N SER A 53 -14.79 20.29 6.19
CA SER A 53 -15.18 20.99 4.97
C SER A 53 -14.95 20.09 3.73
N PRO A 54 -15.70 20.30 2.63
CA PRO A 54 -15.48 19.56 1.37
C PRO A 54 -14.04 19.70 0.83
N ALA A 55 -13.38 20.83 1.08
CA ALA A 55 -11.98 21.03 0.70
C ALA A 55 -11.04 20.15 1.54
N GLU A 56 -11.25 20.10 2.85
CA GLU A 56 -10.45 19.27 3.75
C GLU A 56 -10.66 17.78 3.49
N ASN A 57 -11.90 17.36 3.25
CA ASN A 57 -12.24 15.99 2.85
C ASN A 57 -11.50 15.56 1.57
N ARG A 58 -11.49 16.40 0.53
CA ARG A 58 -10.73 16.15 -0.70
C ARG A 58 -9.23 16.06 -0.44
N ARG A 59 -8.69 16.93 0.42
CA ARG A 59 -7.27 16.91 0.80
C ARG A 59 -6.89 15.63 1.55
N ARG A 60 -7.69 15.21 2.53
CA ARG A 60 -7.48 13.96 3.28
C ARG A 60 -7.49 12.74 2.37
N LEU A 61 -8.50 12.63 1.52
CA LEU A 61 -8.61 11.53 0.55
C LEU A 61 -7.37 11.45 -0.37
N ARG A 62 -6.92 12.59 -0.91
CA ARG A 62 -5.69 12.65 -1.73
C ARG A 62 -4.46 12.23 -0.93
N GLN A 63 -4.35 12.66 0.32
CA GLN A 63 -3.23 12.29 1.18
C GLN A 63 -3.22 10.79 1.49
N THR A 64 -4.37 10.19 1.79
CA THR A 64 -4.52 8.75 2.03
C THR A 64 -4.11 7.95 0.80
N LYS A 65 -4.65 8.29 -0.38
CA LYS A 65 -4.30 7.64 -1.66
C LYS A 65 -2.80 7.74 -1.96
N SER A 66 -2.19 8.91 -1.70
CA SER A 66 -0.75 9.10 -1.91
C SER A 66 0.09 8.22 -0.97
N LYS A 67 -0.30 8.08 0.29
CA LYS A 67 0.37 7.18 1.25
C LYS A 67 0.23 5.72 0.82
N GLU A 68 -0.95 5.29 0.39
CA GLU A 68 -1.18 3.93 -0.11
C GLU A 68 -0.33 3.64 -1.35
N ALA A 69 -0.29 4.55 -2.32
CA ALA A 69 0.53 4.41 -3.52
C ALA A 69 2.03 4.28 -3.18
N ARG A 70 2.52 5.08 -2.21
CA ARG A 70 3.90 4.97 -1.71
C ARG A 70 4.15 3.64 -1.02
N GLY A 71 3.24 3.20 -0.14
CA GLY A 71 3.35 1.91 0.55
C GLY A 71 3.33 0.72 -0.43
N VAL A 72 2.52 0.79 -1.49
CA VAL A 72 2.53 -0.20 -2.57
C VAL A 72 3.86 -0.19 -3.30
N ALA A 73 4.39 0.99 -3.64
CA ALA A 73 5.70 1.11 -4.29
C ALA A 73 6.83 0.58 -3.39
N GLU A 74 6.78 0.82 -2.08
CA GLU A 74 7.75 0.29 -1.12
C GLU A 74 7.65 -1.23 -0.99
N LYS A 75 6.45 -1.80 -0.85
CA LYS A 75 6.25 -3.26 -0.83
C LYS A 75 6.74 -3.91 -2.12
N ALA A 76 6.51 -3.29 -3.27
CA ALA A 76 7.02 -3.76 -4.56
C ALA A 76 8.55 -3.76 -4.59
N ARG A 77 9.22 -2.76 -4.00
CA ARG A 77 10.68 -2.72 -3.85
C ARG A 77 11.19 -3.79 -2.86
N GLN A 78 10.50 -4.01 -1.75
CA GLN A 78 10.86 -5.01 -0.75
C GLN A 78 10.71 -6.46 -1.26
N GLY A 79 9.78 -6.73 -2.16
CA GLY A 79 9.61 -8.05 -2.82
C GLY A 79 10.77 -8.48 -3.72
N GLY A 80 11.76 -7.59 -3.89
CA GLY A 80 12.91 -7.77 -4.77
C GLY A 80 12.53 -7.79 -6.25
N PRO A 81 13.52 -7.74 -7.15
CA PRO A 81 13.28 -7.79 -8.58
C PRO A 81 12.57 -9.09 -8.97
N THR A 82 11.56 -8.96 -9.82
CA THR A 82 10.83 -10.07 -10.43
C THR A 82 11.76 -10.93 -11.28
N ARG A 83 11.36 -12.18 -11.57
CA ARG A 83 12.13 -13.04 -12.49
C ARG A 83 12.34 -12.37 -13.85
N ALA A 84 11.36 -11.60 -14.34
CA ALA A 84 11.44 -10.89 -15.61
C ALA A 84 12.44 -9.71 -15.56
N GLU A 85 12.51 -8.99 -14.45
CA GLU A 85 13.52 -7.94 -14.23
C GLU A 85 14.92 -8.54 -14.15
N LEU A 86 15.09 -9.62 -13.39
CA LEU A 86 16.34 -10.36 -13.30
C LEU A 86 16.76 -10.96 -14.65
N TYR A 87 15.80 -11.44 -15.45
CA TYR A 87 16.07 -11.92 -16.79
C TYR A 87 16.58 -10.80 -17.71
N ARG A 88 15.97 -9.61 -17.67
CA ARG A 88 16.42 -8.43 -18.42
C ARG A 88 17.82 -7.99 -17.99
N GLN A 89 18.09 -7.96 -16.70
CA GLN A 89 19.41 -7.65 -16.16
C GLN A 89 20.45 -8.69 -16.60
N ALA A 90 20.11 -9.98 -16.53
CA ALA A 90 20.98 -11.08 -16.99
C ALA A 90 21.24 -11.02 -18.51
N GLN A 91 20.26 -10.58 -19.30
CA GLN A 91 20.41 -10.35 -20.73
C GLN A 91 21.39 -9.19 -21.01
N GLN A 92 21.24 -8.07 -20.31
CA GLN A 92 22.15 -6.91 -20.41
C GLN A 92 23.57 -7.26 -19.95
N ALA A 93 23.69 -8.11 -18.92
CA ALA A 93 24.96 -8.60 -18.40
C ALA A 93 25.59 -9.73 -19.24
N GLY A 94 24.93 -10.19 -20.31
CA GLY A 94 25.46 -11.23 -21.20
C GLY A 94 25.53 -12.63 -20.58
N ILE A 95 24.72 -12.91 -19.55
CA ILE A 95 24.72 -14.21 -18.87
C ILE A 95 24.17 -15.30 -19.82
N ARG A 96 25.03 -16.27 -20.15
CA ARG A 96 24.67 -17.43 -20.97
C ARG A 96 23.77 -18.38 -20.16
N GLY A 97 22.85 -19.07 -20.84
CA GLY A 97 21.92 -19.99 -20.18
C GLY A 97 20.77 -19.33 -19.37
N ARG A 98 20.72 -18.00 -19.29
CA ARG A 98 19.69 -17.22 -18.55
C ARG A 98 18.23 -17.65 -18.81
N ALA A 99 17.91 -18.11 -20.01
CA ALA A 99 16.56 -18.55 -20.38
C ALA A 99 16.10 -19.81 -19.65
N ARG A 100 17.04 -20.65 -19.19
CA ARG A 100 16.76 -21.84 -18.40
C ARG A 100 16.84 -21.59 -16.89
N MET A 101 17.29 -20.41 -16.47
CA MET A 101 17.44 -20.07 -15.06
C MET A 101 16.12 -19.67 -14.39
N SER A 102 15.95 -20.13 -13.16
CA SER A 102 14.92 -19.71 -12.21
C SER A 102 15.19 -18.31 -11.64
N LYS A 103 14.22 -17.72 -10.93
CA LYS A 103 14.40 -16.42 -10.26
C LYS A 103 15.65 -16.40 -9.37
N ALA A 104 15.82 -17.45 -8.56
CA ALA A 104 16.93 -17.57 -7.62
C ALA A 104 18.27 -17.76 -8.34
N GLU A 105 18.31 -18.54 -9.42
CA GLU A 105 19.53 -18.72 -10.21
C GLU A 105 19.95 -17.44 -10.94
N LEU A 106 18.98 -16.69 -11.48
CA LEU A 106 19.26 -15.37 -12.06
C LEU A 106 19.79 -14.39 -11.01
N GLN A 107 19.25 -14.40 -9.78
CA GLN A 107 19.78 -13.57 -8.68
C GLN A 107 21.22 -13.93 -8.33
N ARG A 108 21.53 -15.23 -8.18
CA ARG A 108 22.90 -15.67 -7.86
C ARG A 108 23.87 -15.35 -9.00
N ALA A 109 23.47 -15.59 -10.24
CA ALA A 109 24.30 -15.31 -11.41
C ALA A 109 24.60 -13.81 -11.59
N LEU A 110 23.68 -12.93 -11.19
CA LEU A 110 23.89 -11.48 -11.18
C LEU A 110 24.71 -10.99 -9.97
N ALA A 111 24.61 -11.66 -8.82
CA ALA A 111 25.33 -11.30 -7.60
C ALA A 111 26.78 -11.82 -7.55
N GLY A 112 27.11 -12.88 -8.29
CA GLY A 112 28.44 -13.50 -8.33
C GLY A 112 29.41 -12.92 -9.38
N ARG A 113 29.13 -11.71 -9.87
CA ARG A 113 30.01 -10.94 -10.76
C ARG A 113 30.79 -9.91 -9.94
#